data_AF-A0AAE9XUS8-F1
#
_entry.id   AF-A0AAE9XUS8-F1
#
_cell.length_a   1.000
_cell.length_b   1.000
_cell.length_c   1.000
_cell.angle_alpha   90.00
_cell.angle_beta   90.00
_cell.angle_gamma   90.00
#
_symmetry.space_group_name_H-M   'P 1'
#
loop_
_entity.id
_entity.type
_entity.pdbx_description
1 polymer ?
#
loop_
_entity_poly.entity_id
_entity_poly.type
_entity_poly.pdbx_seq_one_letter_code
_entity_poly.pdbx_strand_id
1 'polypeptide(L)'
;MKFGSIVAIAFCGATLAGCGIFGGDGKLSPDEFEVVDRAPLVIPPESDLRPPRPGEPRAQEIDPGRQAYEALFPGATLTPQPPKSGGELTLLRRIDGGDPDIRSNVAQKDLDVVKKRLLLADLLDADDRTYRPDNVTVERVQGN
;
A
#
# COMPACT_ATOMS: atom_id res chain seq x y z
N MET A 1 9.36 -10.94 -77.30
CA MET A 1 8.77 -10.37 -76.06
C MET A 1 7.95 -11.36 -75.22
N LYS A 2 7.67 -12.60 -75.68
CA LYS A 2 6.82 -13.57 -74.94
C LYS A 2 7.54 -14.33 -73.80
N PHE A 3 8.86 -14.50 -73.87
CA PHE A 3 9.65 -15.19 -72.84
C PHE A 3 9.78 -14.40 -71.52
N GLY A 4 9.81 -13.05 -71.58
CA GLY A 4 9.89 -12.21 -70.37
C GLY A 4 8.65 -12.32 -69.49
N SER A 5 7.45 -12.40 -70.10
CA SER A 5 6.19 -12.59 -69.36
C SER A 5 6.11 -13.94 -68.66
N ILE A 6 6.67 -15.01 -69.26
CA ILE A 6 6.68 -16.35 -68.64
C ILE A 6 7.60 -16.38 -67.42
N VAL A 7 8.78 -15.75 -67.51
CA VAL A 7 9.74 -15.66 -66.40
C VAL A 7 9.17 -14.82 -65.25
N ALA A 8 8.49 -13.70 -65.55
CA ALA A 8 7.87 -12.85 -64.53
C ALA A 8 6.74 -13.58 -63.77
N ILE A 9 5.92 -14.36 -64.47
CA ILE A 9 4.83 -15.15 -63.86
C ILE A 9 5.40 -16.29 -63.01
N ALA A 10 6.43 -16.98 -63.49
CA ALA A 10 7.08 -18.06 -62.72
C ALA A 10 7.74 -17.52 -61.44
N PHE A 11 8.37 -16.35 -61.50
CA PHE A 11 8.98 -15.71 -60.34
C PHE A 11 7.92 -15.28 -59.29
N CYS A 12 6.80 -14.69 -59.73
CA CYS A 12 5.69 -14.36 -58.82
C CYS A 12 5.03 -15.60 -58.20
N GLY A 13 4.95 -16.72 -58.93
CA GLY A 13 4.45 -17.98 -58.37
C GLY A 13 5.37 -18.54 -57.27
N ALA A 14 6.68 -18.45 -57.46
CA ALA A 14 7.66 -18.95 -56.49
C ALA A 14 7.68 -18.14 -55.18
N THR A 15 7.51 -16.81 -55.24
CA THR A 15 7.46 -15.98 -54.03
C THR A 15 6.18 -16.18 -53.21
N LEU A 16 5.07 -16.52 -53.86
CA LEU A 16 3.80 -16.80 -53.17
C LEU A 16 3.81 -18.17 -52.46
N ALA A 17 4.48 -19.18 -53.03
CA ALA A 17 4.63 -20.50 -52.41
C ALA A 17 5.53 -20.50 -51.15
N GLY A 18 6.39 -19.49 -50.99
CA GLY A 18 7.25 -19.35 -49.80
C GLY A 18 6.49 -19.12 -48.50
N CYS A 19 5.31 -18.47 -48.54
CA CYS A 19 4.55 -18.17 -47.31
C CYS A 19 3.89 -19.39 -46.64
N GLY A 20 3.78 -20.53 -47.33
CA GLY A 20 3.30 -21.78 -46.73
C GLY A 20 4.40 -22.59 -46.03
N ILE A 21 5.66 -22.41 -46.43
CA ILE A 21 6.81 -23.15 -45.86
C ILE A 21 7.26 -22.53 -44.54
N PHE A 22 7.16 -21.20 -44.41
CA PHE A 22 7.47 -20.47 -43.17
C PHE A 22 6.22 -20.22 -42.29
N GLY A 23 5.05 -20.64 -42.76
CA GLY A 23 3.74 -20.42 -42.16
C GLY A 23 3.26 -21.55 -41.26
N GLY A 24 4.01 -21.87 -40.20
CA GLY A 24 3.40 -22.20 -38.91
C GLY A 24 2.67 -23.53 -38.69
N ASP A 25 2.82 -24.55 -39.53
CA ASP A 25 2.37 -25.93 -39.19
C ASP A 25 3.33 -26.66 -38.22
N GLY A 26 4.47 -26.05 -37.92
CA GLY A 26 5.49 -26.54 -36.98
C GLY A 26 5.58 -25.68 -35.72
N LYS A 27 4.46 -25.21 -35.18
CA LYS A 27 4.45 -24.63 -33.83
C LYS A 27 4.83 -25.74 -32.85
N LEU A 28 6.13 -25.84 -32.55
CA LEU A 28 6.62 -26.44 -31.32
C LEU A 28 6.12 -25.55 -30.18
N SER A 29 4.84 -25.73 -29.82
CA SER A 29 4.31 -25.18 -28.58
C SER A 29 5.20 -25.74 -27.46
N PRO A 30 5.79 -24.88 -26.63
CA PRO A 30 6.56 -25.35 -25.48
C PRO A 30 5.68 -26.30 -24.67
N ASP A 31 6.22 -27.43 -24.25
CA ASP A 31 5.48 -28.44 -23.49
C ASP A 31 5.05 -27.83 -22.15
N GLU A 32 3.76 -27.53 -22.00
CA GLU A 32 3.20 -26.92 -20.80
C GLU A 32 3.25 -27.82 -19.55
N PHE A 33 3.63 -29.10 -19.71
CA PHE A 33 3.84 -30.04 -18.61
C PHE A 33 5.31 -30.32 -18.32
N GLU A 34 6.24 -29.69 -19.04
CA GLU A 34 7.66 -29.80 -18.75
C GLU A 34 8.01 -29.12 -17.41
N VAL A 35 8.39 -29.92 -16.43
CA VAL A 35 8.82 -29.42 -15.12
C VAL A 35 10.29 -29.05 -15.21
N VAL A 36 10.57 -27.75 -15.26
CA VAL A 36 11.94 -27.21 -15.16
C VAL A 36 12.31 -27.03 -13.69
N ASP A 37 13.44 -27.57 -13.28
CA ASP A 37 14.00 -27.35 -11.94
C ASP A 37 14.33 -25.87 -11.73
N ARG A 38 13.71 -25.27 -10.72
CA ARG A 38 14.08 -23.91 -10.28
C ARG A 38 15.41 -23.98 -9.55
N ALA A 39 16.24 -22.95 -9.72
CA ALA A 39 17.45 -22.80 -8.91
C ALA A 39 17.10 -22.99 -7.43
N PRO A 40 17.92 -23.74 -6.66
CA PRO A 40 17.64 -24.00 -5.25
C PRO A 40 17.48 -22.68 -4.51
N LEU A 41 16.47 -22.59 -3.63
CA LEU A 41 16.32 -21.44 -2.74
C LEU A 41 17.51 -21.41 -1.77
N VAL A 42 18.51 -20.59 -2.10
CA VAL A 42 19.62 -20.28 -1.20
C VAL A 42 19.11 -19.22 -0.24
N ILE A 43 18.97 -19.59 1.03
CA ILE A 43 18.82 -18.61 2.10
C ILE A 43 20.12 -17.81 2.13
N PRO A 44 20.10 -16.48 1.91
CA PRO A 44 21.30 -15.67 1.98
C PRO A 44 21.95 -15.86 3.36
N PRO A 45 23.28 -16.06 3.43
CA PRO A 45 23.97 -16.39 4.69
C PRO A 45 23.86 -15.32 5.78
N GLU A 46 23.33 -14.14 5.47
CA GLU A 46 23.14 -13.05 6.41
C GLU A 46 21.74 -12.43 6.30
N SER A 47 20.76 -13.03 6.98
CA SER A 47 19.73 -12.25 7.65
C SER A 47 20.13 -12.01 9.10
N ASP A 48 21.40 -11.66 9.32
CA ASP A 48 21.97 -11.33 10.61
C ASP A 48 21.59 -9.89 10.99
N LEU A 49 20.30 -9.58 10.85
CA LEU A 49 19.72 -8.47 11.58
C LEU A 49 19.90 -8.82 13.04
N ARG A 50 20.97 -8.26 13.64
CA ARG A 50 21.26 -8.40 15.05
C ARG A 50 19.94 -8.16 15.79
N PRO A 51 19.44 -9.16 16.55
CA PRO A 51 18.23 -8.98 17.34
C PRO A 51 18.37 -7.68 18.14
N PRO A 52 17.38 -6.78 18.09
CA PRO A 52 17.47 -5.53 18.82
C PRO A 52 17.74 -5.87 20.28
N ARG A 53 18.78 -5.27 20.86
CA ARG A 53 19.16 -5.56 22.23
C ARG A 53 17.97 -5.24 23.14
N PRO A 54 17.59 -6.14 24.05
CA PRO A 54 16.56 -5.84 25.04
C PRO A 54 16.89 -4.54 25.78
N GLY A 55 16.04 -3.52 25.65
CA GLY A 55 16.21 -2.22 26.32
C GLY A 55 16.89 -1.10 25.51
N GLU A 56 17.40 -1.37 24.30
CA GLU A 56 17.87 -0.31 23.40
C GLU A 56 16.65 0.38 22.74
N PRO A 57 16.63 1.72 22.57
CA PRO A 57 15.56 2.41 21.86
C PRO A 57 15.33 1.77 20.49
N ARG A 58 14.08 1.39 20.21
CA ARG A 58 13.75 0.78 18.93
C ARG A 58 13.98 1.81 17.82
N ALA A 59 14.62 1.40 16.73
CA ALA A 59 14.74 2.24 15.53
C ALA A 59 13.37 2.65 14.92
N GLN A 60 12.29 2.01 15.36
CA GLN A 60 10.90 2.35 15.01
C GLN A 60 10.31 3.58 15.74
N GLU A 61 11.01 4.22 16.68
CA GLU A 61 10.52 5.46 17.32
C GLU A 61 10.72 6.73 16.44
N ILE A 62 10.57 6.59 15.11
CA ILE A 62 10.26 7.77 14.32
C ILE A 62 8.80 8.08 14.63
N ASP A 63 8.58 9.03 15.54
CA ASP A 63 7.25 9.59 15.79
C ASP A 63 6.67 10.06 14.44
N PRO A 64 5.64 9.38 13.91
CA PRO A 64 5.08 9.71 12.61
C PRO A 64 4.55 11.15 12.59
N GLY A 65 4.15 11.68 13.75
CA GLY A 65 3.78 13.08 13.91
C GLY A 65 4.95 14.03 13.68
N ARG A 66 6.14 13.74 14.21
CA ARG A 66 7.35 14.55 13.93
C ARG A 66 7.74 14.46 12.47
N GLN A 67 7.69 13.28 11.86
CA GLN A 67 8.05 13.10 10.46
C GLN A 67 7.09 13.85 9.53
N ALA A 68 5.79 13.76 9.79
CA ALA A 68 4.79 14.54 9.06
C ALA A 68 4.99 16.04 9.26
N TYR A 69 5.29 16.48 10.48
CA TYR A 69 5.56 17.89 10.78
C TYR A 69 6.78 18.42 10.03
N GLU A 70 7.88 17.67 10.00
CA GLU A 70 9.10 18.05 9.26
C GLU A 70 8.84 18.12 7.74
N ALA A 71 8.04 17.19 7.22
CA ALA A 71 7.63 17.21 5.81
C ALA A 71 6.73 18.42 5.47
N LEU A 72 5.83 18.81 6.39
CA LEU A 72 4.93 19.95 6.20
C LEU A 72 5.60 21.30 6.46
N PHE A 73 6.57 21.34 7.39
CA PHE A 73 7.24 22.56 7.86
C PHE A 73 8.76 22.37 7.89
N PRO A 74 9.43 22.30 6.72
CA PRO A 74 10.86 22.11 6.65
C PRO A 74 11.61 23.26 7.33
N GLY A 75 12.55 22.93 8.23
CA GLY A 75 13.35 23.91 8.98
C GLY A 75 12.65 24.50 10.21
N ALA A 76 11.38 24.17 10.47
CA ALA A 76 10.71 24.57 11.70
C ALA A 76 11.07 23.57 12.83
N THR A 77 11.65 24.07 13.92
CA THR A 77 11.85 23.26 15.11
C THR A 77 10.57 23.24 15.94
N LEU A 78 10.07 22.04 16.22
CA LEU A 78 9.04 21.84 17.24
C LEU A 78 9.64 22.24 18.60
N THR A 79 9.33 23.46 19.03
CA THR A 79 9.70 23.91 20.37
C THR A 79 8.77 23.20 21.35
N PRO A 80 9.27 22.37 22.28
CA PRO A 80 8.43 21.75 23.29
C PRO A 80 7.70 22.84 24.07
N GLN A 81 6.38 22.71 24.19
CA GLN A 81 5.61 23.65 24.97
C GLN A 81 6.09 23.58 26.44
N PRO A 82 6.44 24.71 27.07
CA PRO A 82 6.85 24.71 28.46
C PRO A 82 5.75 24.11 29.35
N PRO A 83 6.11 23.50 30.49
CA PRO A 83 5.13 22.95 31.41
C PRO A 83 4.16 24.06 31.83
N LYS A 84 2.87 23.74 31.84
CA LYS A 84 1.80 24.67 32.18
C LYS A 84 2.01 25.22 33.59
N SER A 85 1.81 26.53 33.74
CA SER A 85 1.95 27.18 35.05
C SER A 85 0.90 26.67 36.05
N GLY A 86 1.16 26.81 37.35
CA GLY A 86 0.22 26.39 38.39
C GLY A 86 -1.16 27.05 38.25
N GLY A 87 -1.20 28.34 37.89
CA GLY A 87 -2.44 29.09 37.65
C GLY A 87 -3.16 28.68 36.36
N GLU A 88 -2.43 28.29 35.32
CA GLU A 88 -3.03 27.73 34.09
C GLU A 88 -3.70 26.39 34.39
N LEU A 89 -3.05 25.53 35.18
CA LEU A 89 -3.61 24.23 35.54
C LEU A 89 -4.91 24.34 36.35
N THR A 90 -5.00 25.31 37.27
CA THR A 90 -6.22 25.52 38.06
C THR A 90 -7.38 26.01 37.21
N LEU A 91 -7.12 26.89 36.25
CA LEU A 91 -8.13 27.32 35.28
C LEU A 91 -8.58 26.16 34.39
N LEU A 92 -7.64 25.37 33.85
CA LEU A 92 -7.97 24.22 33.01
C LEU A 92 -8.79 23.15 33.75
N ARG A 93 -8.58 22.96 35.05
CA ARG A 93 -9.40 22.05 35.87
C ARG A 93 -10.80 22.59 36.14
N ARG A 94 -10.97 23.92 36.10
CA ARG A 94 -12.25 24.58 36.36
C ARG A 94 -13.12 24.67 35.10
N ILE A 95 -12.49 24.66 33.93
CA ILE A 95 -13.16 24.62 32.64
C ILE A 95 -13.54 23.17 32.35
N ASP A 96 -14.79 22.94 31.98
CA ASP A 96 -15.23 21.63 31.52
C ASP A 96 -14.54 21.27 30.19
N GLY A 97 -14.24 19.99 29.99
CA GLY A 97 -13.51 19.52 28.82
C GLY A 97 -14.23 19.92 27.53
N GLY A 98 -13.55 20.63 26.63
CA GLY A 98 -14.11 20.97 25.32
C GLY A 98 -14.27 19.73 24.44
N ASP A 99 -15.31 19.70 23.62
CA ASP A 99 -15.50 18.64 22.61
C ASP A 99 -14.24 18.56 21.72
N PRO A 100 -13.52 17.42 21.73
CA PRO A 100 -12.28 17.26 20.97
C PRO A 100 -12.48 17.40 19.46
N ASP A 101 -13.72 17.29 18.97
CA ASP A 101 -14.06 17.35 17.55
C ASP A 101 -14.85 18.62 17.18
N ILE A 102 -14.90 19.62 18.08
CA ILE A 102 -15.66 20.86 17.86
C ILE A 102 -15.29 21.57 16.54
N ARG A 103 -14.03 21.46 16.10
CA ARG A 103 -13.58 22.06 14.83
C ARG A 103 -14.13 21.36 13.59
N SER A 104 -14.47 20.09 13.71
CA SER A 104 -15.13 19.33 12.64
C SER A 104 -16.64 19.55 12.68
N ASN A 105 -17.20 19.71 13.89
CA ASN A 105 -18.65 19.85 14.13
C ASN A 105 -19.18 21.28 13.95
N VAL A 106 -18.32 22.31 14.05
CA VAL A 106 -18.72 23.73 13.95
C VAL A 106 -19.32 24.11 12.60
N ALA A 107 -18.99 23.38 11.52
CA ALA A 107 -19.28 23.82 10.16
C ALA A 107 -20.54 23.23 9.52
N GLN A 108 -21.19 22.20 10.09
CA GLN A 108 -22.39 21.61 9.46
C GLN A 108 -23.22 20.79 10.43
N LYS A 109 -24.53 21.10 10.49
CA LYS A 109 -25.53 20.37 11.27
C LYS A 109 -26.05 19.12 10.54
N ASP A 110 -25.82 19.04 9.22
CA ASP A 110 -26.41 18.05 8.32
C ASP A 110 -25.38 17.17 7.58
N LEU A 111 -24.08 17.25 7.90
CA LEU A 111 -23.08 16.34 7.34
C LEU A 111 -22.69 15.24 8.32
N ASP A 112 -22.43 14.06 7.76
CA ASP A 112 -21.78 12.96 8.44
C ASP A 112 -20.33 13.34 8.73
N VAL A 113 -20.07 13.88 9.92
CA VAL A 113 -18.74 14.33 10.32
C VAL A 113 -17.90 13.12 10.69
N VAL A 114 -16.87 12.86 9.89
CA VAL A 114 -15.88 11.83 10.20
C VAL A 114 -14.98 12.34 11.32
N LYS A 115 -15.18 11.81 12.54
CA LYS A 115 -14.30 12.06 13.69
C LYS A 115 -12.85 11.75 13.33
N LYS A 116 -12.01 12.80 13.20
CA LYS A 116 -10.59 12.65 12.79
C LYS A 116 -9.71 12.01 13.87
N ARG A 117 -10.19 11.96 15.11
CA ARG A 117 -9.52 11.30 16.23
C ARG A 117 -10.53 10.42 16.95
N LEU A 118 -10.42 9.11 16.74
CA LEU A 118 -11.19 8.13 17.49
C LEU A 118 -10.61 8.02 18.90
N LEU A 119 -11.45 8.19 19.92
CA LEU A 119 -11.07 7.84 21.29
C LEU A 119 -11.22 6.32 21.48
N LEU A 120 -10.56 5.76 22.49
CA LEU A 120 -10.68 4.33 22.79
C LEU A 120 -12.15 3.93 23.05
N ALA A 121 -12.92 4.80 23.71
CA ALA A 121 -14.35 4.59 23.91
C ALA A 121 -15.13 4.57 22.59
N ASP A 122 -14.80 5.48 21.65
CA ASP A 122 -15.42 5.49 20.31
C ASP A 122 -15.05 4.24 19.51
N LEU A 123 -13.85 3.68 19.68
CA LEU A 123 -13.44 2.44 19.02
C LEU A 123 -14.14 1.20 19.57
N LEU A 124 -14.41 1.17 20.88
CA LEU A 124 -15.13 0.06 21.52
C LEU A 124 -16.61 0.05 21.13
N ASP A 125 -17.19 1.25 20.96
CA ASP A 125 -18.59 1.45 20.60
C ASP A 125 -18.84 1.41 19.08
N ALA A 126 -17.79 1.50 18.26
CA ALA A 126 -17.92 1.43 16.81
C ALA A 126 -18.47 0.06 16.35
N ASP A 127 -19.49 0.07 15.49
CA ASP A 127 -20.01 -1.14 14.84
C ASP A 127 -18.95 -1.80 13.94
N ASP A 128 -19.02 -3.12 13.80
CA ASP A 128 -18.16 -3.88 12.88
C ASP A 128 -18.40 -3.39 11.44
N ARG A 129 -17.36 -2.80 10.84
CA ARG A 129 -17.41 -2.32 9.45
C ARG A 129 -16.81 -3.37 8.53
N THR A 130 -17.63 -3.92 7.65
CA THR A 130 -17.18 -4.78 6.57
C THR A 130 -16.63 -3.90 5.44
N TYR A 131 -15.33 -3.63 5.45
CA TYR A 131 -14.67 -3.04 4.27
C TYR A 131 -13.52 -3.93 3.83
N ARG A 132 -13.85 -4.94 3.01
CA ARG A 132 -12.84 -5.72 2.29
C ARG A 132 -13.41 -6.34 1.00
N PRO A 133 -12.72 -6.21 -0.14
CA PRO A 133 -13.11 -6.87 -1.39
C PRO A 133 -12.84 -8.39 -1.42
N ASP A 134 -12.34 -8.96 -0.31
CA ASP A 134 -11.69 -10.28 -0.29
C ASP A 134 -12.57 -11.42 0.28
N ASN A 135 -13.88 -11.21 0.50
CA ASN A 135 -14.81 -12.20 1.08
C ASN A 135 -14.41 -12.81 2.44
N VAL A 136 -13.50 -12.17 3.20
CA VAL A 136 -13.14 -12.60 4.55
C VAL A 136 -13.93 -11.79 5.58
N THR A 137 -14.75 -12.48 6.38
CA THR A 137 -15.46 -11.91 7.53
C THR A 137 -14.53 -11.87 8.75
N VAL A 138 -14.45 -10.71 9.41
CA VAL A 138 -13.77 -10.54 10.69
C VAL A 138 -14.86 -10.22 11.71
N GLU A 139 -15.03 -11.08 12.70
CA GLU A 139 -16.00 -10.90 13.79
C GLU A 139 -15.28 -10.48 15.06
N ARG A 140 -15.90 -9.57 15.82
CA ARG A 140 -15.45 -9.21 17.17
C ARG A 140 -15.45 -10.46 18.07
N VAL A 141 -14.27 -10.82 18.59
CA VAL A 141 -14.13 -11.88 19.60
C VAL A 141 -14.81 -11.41 20.88
N GLN A 142 -16.01 -11.93 21.16
CA GLN A 142 -16.63 -11.77 22.47
C GLN A 142 -15.94 -12.72 23.45
N GLY A 143 -15.34 -12.16 24.49
CA GLY A 143 -14.85 -12.93 25.63
C GLY A 143 -16.01 -13.65 26.32
N ASN A 144 -15.80 -14.91 26.66
CA ASN A 144 -16.69 -15.74 27.47
C ASN A 144 -16.72 -15.28 28.93
#